data_AF-A0A8J8P1S3-F1
#
_entry.id   AF-A0A8J8P1S3-F1
#
_cell.length_a   1.000
_cell.length_b   1.000
_cell.length_c   1.000
_cell.angle_alpha   90.00
_cell.angle_beta   90.00
_cell.angle_gamma   90.00
#
_symmetry.space_group_name_H-M   'P 1'
#
loop_
_entity.id
_entity.type
_entity.pdbx_description
1 polymer ?
#
loop_
_entity_poly.entity_id
_entity_poly.type
_entity_poly.pdbx_seq_one_letter_code
_entity_poly.pdbx_strand_id
1 'polypeptide(L)'
;MNDNQAKKAAAGGKGADDEEDDDERPKYNPKNLPMGWDGRPIPYWLYKLHGLGVEFKCEICGGASYWGRRAFEKHFQEWRHAYGMKCLKIPNTVHFKDVTDIEHALRLHKKILQENFENTFKPDFQEEFEDDEGNLYNRRQYIDLKRQGLINDSHLASYK
;
A
#
# COMPACT_ATOMS: atom_id res chain seq x y z
N MET A 1 -69.46 -22.11 -3.16
CA MET A 1 -70.04 -20.87 -3.68
C MET A 1 -68.88 -19.92 -3.96
N ASN A 2 -68.49 -19.49 -5.16
CA ASN A 2 -68.89 -19.64 -6.56
C ASN A 2 -67.60 -19.38 -7.38
N ASP A 3 -67.23 -20.28 -8.30
CA ASP A 3 -67.34 -20.12 -9.77
C ASP A 3 -66.24 -19.21 -10.37
N ASN A 4 -65.16 -19.76 -10.93
CA ASN A 4 -65.05 -20.35 -12.28
C ASN A 4 -64.91 -19.29 -13.38
N GLN A 5 -63.70 -19.17 -13.98
CA GLN A 5 -63.53 -19.21 -15.43
C GLN A 5 -62.05 -19.10 -15.85
N ALA A 6 -61.51 -20.22 -16.31
CA ALA A 6 -60.34 -20.30 -17.17
C ALA A 6 -60.79 -20.85 -18.53
N LYS A 7 -60.38 -20.20 -19.62
CA LYS A 7 -60.01 -20.75 -20.96
C LYS A 7 -60.25 -19.73 -22.08
N LYS A 8 -59.21 -19.43 -22.86
CA LYS A 8 -59.10 -19.82 -24.29
C LYS A 8 -57.78 -19.34 -24.91
N ALA A 9 -57.19 -20.22 -25.72
CA ALA A 9 -56.06 -19.97 -26.61
C ALA A 9 -56.55 -19.67 -28.04
N ALA A 10 -55.80 -18.87 -28.82
CA ALA A 10 -55.27 -19.20 -30.16
C ALA A 10 -54.90 -17.96 -31.02
N ALA A 11 -53.64 -17.97 -31.49
CA ALA A 11 -53.11 -17.69 -32.85
C ALA A 11 -53.25 -16.30 -33.56
N GLY A 12 -52.12 -15.89 -34.17
CA GLY A 12 -52.06 -15.10 -35.43
C GLY A 12 -51.20 -13.82 -35.37
N GLY A 13 -50.11 -13.76 -36.14
CA GLY A 13 -49.09 -12.70 -36.08
C GLY A 13 -49.00 -11.71 -37.26
N LYS A 14 -47.81 -11.10 -37.39
CA LYS A 14 -47.33 -9.95 -38.21
C LYS A 14 -47.61 -8.58 -37.55
N GLY A 15 -46.67 -7.65 -37.43
CA GLY A 15 -45.27 -7.56 -37.82
C GLY A 15 -44.85 -6.08 -37.83
N ALA A 16 -43.59 -5.83 -37.45
CA ALA A 16 -42.77 -4.64 -37.71
C ALA A 16 -43.20 -3.30 -37.10
N ASP A 17 -42.50 -2.90 -36.03
CA ASP A 17 -41.68 -1.68 -36.03
C ASP A 17 -40.64 -1.76 -34.90
N ASP A 18 -39.55 -2.49 -35.14
CA ASP A 18 -38.37 -2.48 -34.25
C ASP A 18 -37.39 -1.40 -34.76
N GLU A 19 -37.62 -0.16 -34.39
CA GLU A 19 -36.53 0.80 -34.20
C GLU A 19 -35.89 0.53 -32.83
N GLU A 20 -35.33 -0.68 -32.65
CA GLU A 20 -34.52 -1.02 -31.48
C GLU A 20 -33.14 -0.37 -31.64
N ASP A 21 -32.94 0.66 -30.81
CA ASP A 21 -31.68 1.24 -30.37
C ASP A 21 -30.53 0.21 -30.41
N ASP A 22 -29.61 0.35 -31.37
CA ASP A 22 -28.50 -0.58 -31.66
C ASP A 22 -27.44 -0.64 -30.52
N ASP A 23 -27.70 0.02 -29.40
CA ASP A 23 -26.79 0.12 -28.25
C ASP A 23 -27.02 -0.96 -27.16
N GLU A 24 -28.10 -1.76 -27.22
CA GLU A 24 -28.41 -2.78 -26.20
C GLU A 24 -28.11 -4.24 -26.61
N ARG A 25 -27.48 -4.45 -27.77
CA ARG A 25 -27.06 -5.80 -28.18
C ARG A 25 -25.92 -6.30 -27.29
N PRO A 26 -26.00 -7.52 -26.71
CA PRO A 26 -24.89 -8.12 -25.98
C PRO A 26 -23.66 -8.20 -26.88
N LYS A 27 -22.70 -7.29 -26.65
CA LYS A 27 -21.51 -7.14 -27.48
C LYS A 27 -20.74 -8.44 -27.47
N TYR A 28 -20.82 -9.19 -28.57
CA TYR A 28 -20.23 -10.52 -28.70
C TYR A 28 -18.74 -10.44 -28.35
N ASN A 29 -18.38 -10.98 -27.18
CA ASN A 29 -17.02 -11.04 -26.65
C ASN A 29 -16.53 -12.50 -26.70
N PRO A 30 -16.26 -13.05 -27.90
CA PRO A 30 -15.95 -14.46 -28.09
C PRO A 30 -14.71 -14.95 -27.34
N LYS A 31 -13.88 -14.02 -26.84
CA LYS A 31 -12.66 -14.30 -26.07
C LYS A 31 -12.77 -13.91 -24.60
N ASN A 32 -13.94 -13.47 -24.12
CA ASN A 32 -14.17 -12.97 -22.76
C ASN A 32 -13.07 -12.00 -22.28
N LEU A 33 -12.62 -11.12 -23.18
CA LEU A 33 -11.63 -10.09 -22.87
C LEU A 33 -12.24 -9.04 -21.91
N PRO A 34 -11.49 -8.52 -20.93
CA PRO A 34 -11.99 -7.46 -20.06
C PRO A 34 -12.51 -6.27 -20.87
N MET A 35 -13.67 -5.75 -20.47
CA MET A 35 -14.24 -4.55 -21.09
C MET A 35 -13.34 -3.35 -20.82
N GLY A 36 -13.08 -2.55 -21.85
CA GLY A 36 -12.37 -1.29 -21.70
C GLY A 36 -13.23 -0.24 -20.99
N TRP A 37 -12.64 0.92 -20.73
CA TRP A 37 -13.32 2.09 -20.17
C TRP A 37 -14.45 2.64 -21.07
N ASP A 38 -14.44 2.26 -22.35
CA ASP A 38 -15.43 2.63 -23.38
C ASP A 38 -16.58 1.59 -23.53
N GLY A 39 -16.66 0.61 -22.62
CA GLY A 39 -17.66 -0.47 -22.69
C GLY A 39 -17.49 -1.42 -23.89
N ARG A 40 -16.46 -1.23 -24.73
CA ARG A 40 -16.09 -2.13 -25.83
C ARG A 40 -15.03 -3.15 -25.37
N PRO A 41 -15.04 -4.39 -25.88
CA PRO A 41 -13.96 -5.34 -25.63
C PRO A 41 -12.61 -4.77 -26.07
N ILE A 42 -11.61 -4.82 -25.19
CA ILE A 42 -10.26 -4.32 -25.49
C ILE A 42 -9.67 -5.12 -26.66
N PRO A 43 -9.08 -4.47 -27.68
CA PRO A 43 -8.38 -5.18 -28.75
C PRO A 43 -7.33 -6.15 -28.22
N TYR A 44 -7.29 -7.37 -28.74
CA TYR A 44 -6.43 -8.45 -28.20
C TYR A 44 -4.92 -8.10 -28.19
N TRP A 45 -4.45 -7.33 -29.17
CA TRP A 45 -3.07 -6.87 -29.22
C TRP A 45 -2.75 -5.89 -28.08
N LEU A 46 -3.70 -5.01 -27.73
CA LEU A 46 -3.56 -4.05 -26.64
C LEU A 46 -3.57 -4.77 -25.28
N TYR A 47 -4.42 -5.79 -25.15
CA TYR A 47 -4.46 -6.68 -23.99
C TYR A 47 -3.11 -7.40 -23.77
N LYS A 48 -2.53 -7.96 -24.84
CA LYS A 48 -1.19 -8.59 -24.78
C LYS A 48 -0.08 -7.59 -24.51
N LEU A 49 -0.09 -6.43 -25.19
CA LEU A 49 0.94 -5.40 -25.05
C LEU A 49 1.03 -4.86 -23.62
N HIS A 50 -0.11 -4.59 -22.99
CA HIS A 50 -0.15 -4.09 -21.62
C HIS A 50 -0.11 -5.17 -20.53
N GLY A 51 0.01 -6.44 -20.92
CA GLY A 51 0.10 -7.56 -19.98
C GLY A 51 -1.14 -7.69 -19.08
N LEU A 52 -2.32 -7.27 -19.55
CA LEU A 52 -3.57 -7.31 -18.79
C LEU A 52 -4.02 -8.74 -18.44
N GLY A 53 -3.43 -9.76 -19.05
CA GLY A 53 -3.68 -11.17 -18.73
C GLY A 53 -2.77 -11.77 -17.66
N VAL A 54 -1.84 -11.00 -17.12
CA VAL A 54 -0.98 -11.45 -16.01
C VAL A 54 -1.67 -11.09 -14.70
N GLU A 55 -1.98 -12.09 -13.90
CA GLU A 55 -2.53 -11.94 -12.56
C GLU A 55 -1.38 -11.71 -11.55
N PHE A 56 -1.50 -10.66 -10.74
CA PHE A 56 -0.63 -10.39 -9.61
C PHE A 56 -1.44 -10.42 -8.32
N LYS A 57 -0.99 -11.20 -7.34
CA LYS A 57 -1.68 -11.32 -6.05
C LYS A 57 -0.94 -10.52 -4.98
N CYS A 58 -1.67 -9.86 -4.10
CA CYS A 58 -1.10 -9.14 -2.96
C CYS A 58 -1.66 -9.72 -1.65
N GLU A 59 -0.78 -10.32 -0.84
CA GLU A 59 -1.13 -10.95 0.44
C GLU A 59 -1.54 -9.90 1.49
N ILE A 60 -0.81 -8.78 1.55
CA ILE A 60 -1.11 -7.65 2.45
C ILE A 60 -2.54 -7.09 2.21
N CYS A 61 -3.05 -7.17 0.99
CA CYS A 61 -4.41 -6.77 0.64
C CYS A 61 -5.47 -7.87 0.89
N GLY A 62 -5.12 -8.96 1.58
CA GLY A 62 -6.00 -10.11 1.81
C GLY A 62 -6.17 -10.99 0.57
N GLY A 63 -5.10 -11.18 -0.21
CA GLY A 63 -5.10 -12.03 -1.41
C GLY A 63 -5.81 -11.41 -2.62
N ALA A 64 -5.88 -10.08 -2.68
CA ALA A 64 -6.48 -9.38 -3.82
C ALA A 64 -5.69 -9.64 -5.11
N SER A 65 -6.41 -9.93 -6.19
CA SER A 65 -5.83 -10.10 -7.53
C SER A 65 -5.92 -8.81 -8.33
N TYR A 66 -4.80 -8.42 -8.95
CA TYR A 66 -4.65 -7.27 -9.83
C TYR A 66 -4.22 -7.75 -11.21
N TRP A 67 -4.88 -7.25 -12.25
CA TRP A 67 -4.63 -7.66 -13.63
C TRP A 67 -3.74 -6.65 -14.34
N GLY A 68 -2.54 -7.10 -14.71
CA GLY A 68 -1.52 -6.28 -15.35
C GLY A 68 -0.68 -5.42 -14.40
N ARG A 69 0.55 -5.16 -14.82
CA ARG A 69 1.57 -4.48 -14.00
C ARG A 69 1.16 -3.06 -13.58
N ARG A 70 0.48 -2.31 -14.44
CA ARG A 70 0.06 -0.93 -14.14
C ARG A 70 -0.99 -0.85 -13.02
N ALA A 71 -1.98 -1.75 -13.04
CA ALA A 71 -2.98 -1.83 -11.98
C ALA A 71 -2.34 -2.26 -10.66
N PHE A 72 -1.43 -3.22 -10.74
CA PHE A 72 -0.62 -3.64 -9.60
C PHE A 72 0.25 -2.48 -9.07
N GLU A 73 1.02 -1.76 -9.87
CA GLU A 73 1.85 -0.67 -9.30
C GLU A 73 1.03 0.46 -8.66
N LYS A 74 -0.18 0.73 -9.18
CA LYS A 74 -1.10 1.70 -8.59
C LYS A 74 -1.61 1.26 -7.21
N HIS A 75 -1.82 -0.05 -6.99
CA HIS A 75 -2.47 -0.54 -5.77
C HIS A 75 -1.69 -0.22 -4.49
N PHE A 76 -0.37 -0.07 -4.55
CA PHE A 76 0.46 0.30 -3.40
C PHE A 76 0.10 1.66 -2.77
N GLN A 77 -0.46 2.57 -3.57
CA GLN A 77 -0.91 3.89 -3.12
C GLN A 77 -2.41 3.91 -2.77
N GLU A 78 -3.14 2.83 -3.04
CA GLU A 78 -4.57 2.75 -2.76
C GLU A 78 -4.82 2.53 -1.27
N TRP A 79 -6.00 2.98 -0.82
CA TRP A 79 -6.40 2.89 0.57
C TRP A 79 -6.35 1.45 1.12
N ARG A 80 -6.71 0.45 0.31
CA ARG A 80 -6.70 -0.96 0.73
C ARG A 80 -5.31 -1.44 1.14
N HIS A 81 -4.29 -1.12 0.35
CA HIS A 81 -2.91 -1.50 0.66
C HIS A 81 -2.38 -0.70 1.85
N ALA A 82 -2.61 0.62 1.87
CA ALA A 82 -2.24 1.48 2.98
C ALA A 82 -2.87 1.03 4.31
N TYR A 83 -4.13 0.59 4.28
CA TYR A 83 -4.82 0.04 5.44
C TYR A 83 -4.21 -1.29 5.89
N GLY A 84 -3.88 -2.20 4.95
CA GLY A 84 -3.17 -3.44 5.26
C GLY A 84 -1.84 -3.19 5.96
N MET A 85 -1.04 -2.26 5.44
CA MET A 85 0.23 -1.82 6.07
C MET A 85 0.01 -1.24 7.47
N LYS A 86 -1.05 -0.45 7.65
CA LYS A 86 -1.43 0.12 8.96
C LYS A 86 -1.80 -0.96 9.98
N CYS A 87 -2.49 -2.02 9.57
CA CYS A 87 -2.80 -3.18 10.43
C CYS A 87 -1.52 -3.89 10.90
N LEU A 88 -0.50 -3.97 10.03
CA LEU A 88 0.83 -4.53 10.35
C LEU A 88 1.73 -3.60 11.17
N LYS A 89 1.27 -2.36 11.47
CA LYS A 89 2.07 -1.31 12.12
C LYS A 89 3.32 -0.89 11.33
N ILE A 90 3.27 -1.02 10.01
CA ILE A 90 4.35 -0.61 9.11
C ILE A 90 3.91 0.68 8.40
N PRO A 91 4.74 1.74 8.35
CA PRO A 91 4.42 2.93 7.58
C PRO A 91 4.50 2.62 6.07
N ASN A 92 3.47 3.02 5.30
CA ASN A 92 3.45 2.86 3.84
C ASN A 92 4.40 3.89 3.18
N THR A 93 5.67 3.52 3.04
CA THR A 93 6.72 4.34 2.43
C THR A 93 7.20 3.70 1.13
N VAL A 94 7.98 4.45 0.34
CA VAL A 94 8.54 3.97 -0.95
C VAL A 94 9.40 2.71 -0.77
N HIS A 95 9.98 2.49 0.40
CA HIS A 95 10.76 1.28 0.72
C HIS A 95 9.96 -0.02 0.59
N PHE A 96 8.64 0.04 0.73
CA PHE A 96 7.75 -1.13 0.65
C PHE A 96 7.08 -1.26 -0.73
N LYS A 97 7.52 -0.51 -1.74
CA LYS A 97 7.06 -0.71 -3.11
C LYS A 97 7.40 -2.13 -3.56
N ASP A 98 6.48 -2.77 -4.28
CA ASP A 98 6.62 -4.14 -4.79
C ASP A 98 6.67 -5.24 -3.71
N VAL A 99 6.41 -4.92 -2.43
CA VAL A 99 6.30 -5.90 -1.35
C VAL A 99 4.84 -6.36 -1.24
N THR A 100 4.59 -7.63 -1.55
CA THR A 100 3.25 -8.24 -1.46
C THR A 100 3.06 -9.12 -0.24
N ASP A 101 4.14 -9.75 0.22
CA ASP A 101 4.10 -10.81 1.21
C ASP A 101 4.24 -10.22 2.62
N ILE A 102 3.44 -10.72 3.55
CA ILE A 102 3.38 -10.18 4.92
C ILE A 102 4.70 -10.43 5.65
N GLU A 103 5.25 -11.64 5.51
CA GLU A 103 6.51 -12.00 6.15
C GLU A 103 7.67 -11.13 5.64
N HIS A 104 7.70 -10.88 4.33
CA HIS A 104 8.72 -10.05 3.71
C HIS A 104 8.64 -8.60 4.20
N ALA A 105 7.43 -8.03 4.28
CA ALA A 105 7.22 -6.68 4.81
C ALA A 105 7.74 -6.55 6.25
N LEU A 106 7.43 -7.51 7.11
CA LEU A 106 7.89 -7.51 8.51
C LEU A 106 9.41 -7.60 8.62
N ARG A 107 10.05 -8.46 7.81
CA ARG A 107 11.50 -8.62 7.79
C ARG A 107 12.20 -7.34 7.33
N LEU A 108 11.70 -6.74 6.25
CA LEU A 108 12.23 -5.49 5.71
C LEU A 108 12.06 -4.35 6.71
N HIS A 109 10.91 -4.24 7.37
CA HIS A 109 10.67 -3.22 8.39
C HIS A 109 11.64 -3.33 9.57
N LYS A 110 11.89 -4.55 10.07
CA LYS A 110 12.89 -4.78 11.13
C LYS A 110 14.29 -4.34 10.70
N LYS A 111 14.68 -4.68 9.47
CA LYS A 111 15.98 -4.29 8.92
C LYS A 111 16.12 -2.76 8.82
N ILE A 112 15.13 -2.07 8.26
CA ILE A 112 15.14 -0.61 8.15
C ILE A 112 15.18 0.06 9.53
N LEU A 113 14.44 -0.46 10.52
CA LEU A 113 14.49 0.08 11.89
C LEU A 113 15.86 -0.08 12.52
N GLN A 114 16.52 -1.22 12.31
CA GLN A 114 17.88 -1.47 12.81
C GLN A 114 18.88 -0.53 12.14
N GLU A 115 18.86 -0.44 10.81
CA GLU A 115 19.74 0.45 10.05
C GLU A 115 19.52 1.92 10.45
N ASN A 116 18.27 2.36 10.62
CA ASN A 116 17.99 3.71 11.10
C ASN A 116 18.48 3.93 12.53
N PHE A 117 18.34 2.94 13.42
CA PHE A 117 18.83 3.05 14.79
C PHE A 117 20.36 3.14 14.87
N GLU A 118 21.07 2.41 14.01
CA GLU A 118 22.53 2.42 13.91
C GLU A 118 23.04 3.73 13.29
N ASN A 119 22.36 4.23 12.25
CA ASN A 119 22.74 5.45 11.54
C ASN A 119 22.33 6.74 12.26
N THR A 120 21.38 6.67 13.20
CA THR A 120 20.96 7.86 13.97
C THR A 120 21.99 8.14 15.06
N PHE A 121 22.70 9.27 14.94
CA PHE A 121 23.59 9.77 15.98
C PHE A 121 22.81 9.96 17.29
N LYS A 122 23.34 9.40 18.38
CA LYS A 122 22.72 9.50 19.71
C LYS A 122 23.62 10.34 20.62
N PRO A 123 23.35 11.64 20.81
CA PRO A 123 24.19 12.53 21.61
C PRO A 123 24.45 11.99 23.01
N ASP A 124 23.44 11.41 23.65
CA ASP A 124 23.58 10.89 25.01
C ASP A 124 24.60 9.74 25.15
N PHE A 125 24.91 9.03 24.06
CA PHE A 125 25.82 7.88 24.05
C PHE A 125 27.11 8.11 23.25
N GLN A 126 27.10 9.04 22.29
CA GLN A 126 28.19 9.26 21.34
C GLN A 126 28.85 10.64 21.49
N GLU A 127 28.24 11.57 22.23
CA GLU A 127 28.88 12.85 22.57
C GLU A 127 29.74 12.66 23.81
N GLU A 128 31.05 12.79 23.62
CA GLU A 128 32.07 12.70 24.66
C GLU A 128 32.39 14.12 25.17
N PHE A 129 32.34 14.28 26.49
CA PHE A 129 32.74 15.51 27.19
C PHE A 129 34.04 15.23 27.94
N GLU A 130 35.00 16.12 27.76
CA GLU A 130 36.25 16.15 28.51
C GLU A 130 36.04 16.97 29.79
N ASP A 131 36.48 16.45 30.94
CA ASP A 131 36.58 17.23 32.18
C ASP A 131 37.90 18.04 32.24
N ASP A 132 38.04 18.89 33.25
CA ASP A 132 39.24 19.71 33.43
C ASP A 132 40.53 18.88 33.69
N GLU A 133 40.41 17.58 33.98
CA GLU A 133 41.51 16.63 34.18
C GLU A 133 41.84 15.82 32.92
N GLY A 134 41.09 16.01 31.83
CA GLY A 134 41.27 15.32 30.55
C GLY A 134 40.60 13.94 30.45
N ASN A 135 39.70 13.60 31.38
CA ASN A 135 38.92 12.36 31.34
C ASN A 135 37.70 12.51 30.43
N LEU A 136 37.44 11.50 29.60
CA LEU A 136 36.30 11.47 28.68
C LEU A 136 35.11 10.74 29.29
N TYR A 137 33.95 11.41 29.29
CA TYR A 137 32.69 10.85 29.73
C TYR A 137 31.61 11.01 28.66
N ASN A 138 30.68 10.07 28.59
CA ASN A 138 29.47 10.30 27.82
C ASN A 138 28.68 11.46 28.42
N ARG A 139 28.03 12.26 27.59
CA ARG A 139 27.18 13.40 27.97
C ARG A 139 26.34 13.18 29.24
N ARG A 140 25.66 12.04 29.34
CA ARG A 140 24.81 11.72 30.49
C ARG A 140 25.62 11.56 31.77
N GLN A 141 26.74 10.84 31.70
CA GLN A 141 27.64 10.64 32.84
C GLN A 141 28.23 11.99 33.29
N TYR A 142 28.68 12.82 32.35
CA TYR A 142 29.20 14.15 32.64
C TYR A 142 28.15 15.02 33.36
N ILE A 143 26.91 15.08 32.86
CA ILE A 143 25.83 15.85 33.50
C ILE A 143 25.50 15.31 34.90
N ASP A 144 25.44 13.99 35.08
CA ASP A 144 25.12 13.37 36.36
C ASP A 144 26.24 13.60 37.39
N LEU A 145 27.52 13.50 36.97
CA LEU A 145 28.69 13.81 37.80
C LEU A 145 28.74 15.30 38.17
N LYS A 146 28.44 16.19 37.22
CA LYS A 146 28.38 17.64 37.44
C LYS A 146 27.27 18.00 38.42
N ARG A 147 26.10 17.35 38.33
CA ARG A 147 24.99 17.53 39.29
C ARG A 147 25.32 17.04 40.69
N GLN A 148 26.12 15.99 40.82
CA GLN A 148 26.60 15.48 42.10
C GLN A 148 27.74 16.32 42.68
N GLY A 149 28.29 17.27 41.91
CA GLY A 149 29.45 18.08 42.30
C GLY A 149 30.77 17.31 42.29
N LEU A 150 30.83 16.20 41.56
CA LEU A 150 32.03 15.36 41.45
C LEU A 150 33.01 15.87 40.38
N ILE A 151 32.51 16.65 39.41
CA ILE A 151 33.32 17.35 38.42
C ILE A 151 32.93 18.83 38.42
N ASN A 152 33.95 19.69 38.43
CA ASN A 152 33.78 21.14 38.37
C ASN A 152 34.13 21.59 36.95
N ASP A 153 33.39 22.58 36.45
CA ASP A 153 33.60 23.16 35.14
C ASP A 153 34.25 24.53 35.36
N SER A 154 35.57 24.55 35.55
CA SER A 154 36.29 25.75 35.98
C SER A 154 36.38 26.84 34.90
N HIS A 155 36.04 26.51 33.65
CA HIS A 155 36.14 27.41 32.51
C HIS A 155 35.08 28.53 32.44
N LEU A 156 34.00 28.47 33.25
CA LEU A 156 32.97 29.53 33.31
C LEU A 156 33.15 30.51 34.48
N ALA A 157 34.11 30.29 35.36
CA ALA A 157 34.35 31.18 36.52
C ALA A 157 35.23 32.40 36.20
N SER A 158 35.83 32.48 35.01
CA SER A 158 36.81 33.51 34.64
C SER A 158 36.27 34.70 33.84
N TYR A 159 34.96 34.76 33.54
CA TYR A 159 34.32 35.92 32.90
C TYR A 159 33.40 36.68 33.87
N LYS A 160 33.96 37.10 35.01
CA LYS A 160 33.39 38.16 35.86
C LYS A 160 34.37 39.31 35.96
#